data_AF-A0A2E1XJ63-F1
#
_entry.id   AF-A0A2E1XJ63-F1
#
_cell.length_a   1.000
_cell.length_b   1.000
_cell.length_c   1.000
_cell.angle_alpha   90.00
_cell.angle_beta   90.00
_cell.angle_gamma   90.00
#
_symmetry.space_group_name_H-M   'P 1'
#
loop_
_entity.id
_entity.type
_entity.pdbx_description
1 polymer ?
#
loop_
_entity_poly.entity_id
_entity_poly.type
_entity_poly.pdbx_seq_one_letter_code
_entity_poly.pdbx_strand_id
1 'polypeptide(L)'
;MILEAAKNQVSSMNLSAYFNRIDYDGVPKADVETLRALSRAHVDAIPFDPLDVQLGAPVTRAPEAAFDKIVNRKRGGWCYEMNGLFAWALEEIGFDVRRLAGGVGREFMGDEAIGNHLMLIVNLDGPWLVDVGFGDGLTTPVRLKEGEFDNSAMRCALIDLGDGWWRYRNDPRGAAPSYDFNPEVTDEALLETRCQQLQTDPQSPFVQNAVVQRWNGDEHLSLRGRVFQR
;
A
#
# COMPACT_ATOMS: atom_id res chain seq x y z
N MET A 1 6.82 -42.34 -9.03
CA MET A 1 7.22 -41.25 -8.13
C MET A 1 6.75 -39.95 -8.74
N ILE A 2 5.60 -39.45 -8.29
CA ILE A 2 5.10 -38.14 -8.66
C ILE A 2 5.53 -37.23 -7.51
N LEU A 3 6.40 -36.27 -7.81
CA LEU A 3 6.75 -35.18 -6.90
C LEU A 3 5.52 -34.26 -6.80
N GLU A 4 4.79 -34.33 -5.68
CA GLU A 4 3.87 -33.28 -5.29
C GLU A 4 4.67 -32.00 -5.09
N ALA A 5 4.36 -30.98 -5.87
CA ALA A 5 4.86 -29.63 -5.65
C ALA A 5 4.40 -29.18 -4.25
N ALA A 6 5.37 -28.85 -3.40
CA ALA A 6 5.12 -28.27 -2.09
C ALA A 6 4.28 -27.00 -2.29
N LYS A 7 3.01 -27.04 -1.87
CA LYS A 7 2.25 -25.83 -1.59
C LYS A 7 3.00 -25.13 -0.46
N ASN A 8 3.60 -23.97 -0.75
CA ASN A 8 4.15 -23.10 0.27
C ASN A 8 3.02 -22.79 1.26
N GLN A 9 3.08 -23.42 2.43
CA GLN A 9 2.14 -23.21 3.50
C GLN A 9 2.54 -21.88 4.15
N VAL A 10 1.98 -20.78 3.65
CA VAL A 10 2.08 -19.47 4.31
C VAL A 10 1.57 -19.69 5.73
N SER A 11 2.40 -19.34 6.72
CA SER A 11 1.98 -19.45 8.12
C SER A 11 0.72 -18.61 8.32
N SER A 12 -0.23 -19.04 9.16
CA SER A 12 -1.39 -18.19 9.45
C SER A 12 -0.96 -16.96 10.24
N MET A 13 -1.51 -15.79 9.91
CA MET A 13 -1.20 -14.53 10.59
C MET A 13 -1.69 -14.53 12.04
N ASN A 14 -0.88 -14.01 12.97
CA ASN A 14 -1.39 -13.61 14.28
C ASN A 14 -2.18 -12.30 14.17
N LEU A 15 -3.45 -12.40 13.75
CA LEU A 15 -4.36 -11.26 13.57
C LEU A 15 -4.50 -10.44 14.85
N SER A 16 -4.54 -11.06 16.02
CA SER A 16 -4.66 -10.34 17.29
C SER A 16 -3.48 -9.39 17.54
N ALA A 17 -2.25 -9.82 17.25
CA ALA A 17 -1.08 -8.95 17.37
C ALA A 17 -1.11 -7.80 16.35
N TYR A 18 -1.58 -8.07 15.13
CA TYR A 18 -1.77 -7.05 14.11
C TYR A 18 -2.85 -6.03 14.49
N PHE A 19 -4.02 -6.47 14.94
CA PHE A 19 -5.09 -5.60 15.42
C PHE A 19 -4.64 -4.75 16.60
N ASN A 20 -3.90 -5.31 17.56
CA ASN A 20 -3.27 -4.54 18.64
C ASN A 20 -2.28 -3.49 18.11
N ARG A 21 -1.57 -3.76 17.01
CA ARG A 21 -0.62 -2.81 16.41
C ARG A 21 -1.32 -1.62 15.77
N ILE A 22 -2.50 -1.83 15.20
CA ILE A 22 -3.28 -0.80 14.52
C ILE A 22 -4.39 -0.20 15.40
N ASP A 23 -4.51 -0.63 16.65
CA ASP A 23 -5.56 -0.21 17.59
C ASP A 23 -6.98 -0.52 17.07
N TYR A 24 -7.16 -1.71 16.51
CA TYR A 24 -8.46 -2.21 16.04
C TYR A 24 -9.05 -3.20 17.06
N ASP A 25 -10.24 -2.91 17.57
CA ASP A 25 -10.96 -3.73 18.56
C ASP A 25 -12.28 -4.32 18.04
N GLY A 26 -12.60 -4.05 16.77
CA GLY A 26 -13.81 -4.54 16.12
C GLY A 26 -13.78 -6.04 15.83
N VAL A 27 -14.96 -6.61 15.55
CA VAL A 27 -15.07 -8.02 15.12
C VAL A 27 -14.79 -8.09 13.62
N PRO A 28 -13.70 -8.74 13.17
CA PRO A 28 -13.36 -8.77 11.75
C PRO A 28 -14.35 -9.62 10.95
N LYS A 29 -14.87 -9.06 9.86
CA LYS A 29 -15.71 -9.74 8.86
C LYS A 29 -15.37 -9.26 7.46
N ALA A 30 -15.62 -10.08 6.45
CA ALA A 30 -15.44 -9.71 5.04
C ALA A 30 -16.55 -8.78 4.55
N ASP A 31 -16.65 -7.56 5.10
CA ASP A 31 -17.63 -6.53 4.76
C ASP A 31 -17.00 -5.14 4.61
N VAL A 32 -17.78 -4.21 4.06
CA VAL A 32 -17.32 -2.84 3.75
C VAL A 32 -16.97 -2.06 5.01
N GLU A 33 -17.69 -2.30 6.12
CA GLU A 33 -17.48 -1.61 7.38
C GLU A 33 -16.12 -1.99 7.97
N THR A 34 -15.83 -3.29 8.04
CA THR A 34 -14.54 -3.82 8.48
C THR A 34 -13.41 -3.35 7.57
N LEU A 35 -13.59 -3.41 6.24
CA LEU A 35 -12.55 -2.99 5.29
C LEU A 35 -12.17 -1.52 5.50
N ARG A 36 -13.16 -0.64 5.67
CA ARG A 36 -12.94 0.78 5.95
C ARG A 36 -12.26 1.00 7.30
N ALA A 37 -12.74 0.34 8.35
CA ALA A 37 -12.20 0.48 9.69
C ALA A 37 -10.74 0.01 9.76
N LEU A 38 -10.42 -1.13 9.15
CA LEU A 38 -9.05 -1.66 9.12
C LEU A 38 -8.10 -0.77 8.32
N SER A 39 -8.50 -0.29 7.13
CA SER A 39 -7.64 0.60 6.34
C SER A 39 -7.35 1.89 7.10
N ARG A 40 -8.38 2.49 7.73
CA ARG A 40 -8.23 3.71 8.52
C ARG A 40 -7.29 3.49 9.70
N ALA A 41 -7.53 2.44 10.49
CA ALA A 41 -6.70 2.07 11.62
C ALA A 41 -5.24 1.83 11.22
N HIS A 42 -5.02 1.17 10.07
CA HIS A 42 -3.68 0.91 9.55
C HIS A 42 -2.91 2.20 9.25
N VAL A 43 -3.51 3.13 8.49
CA VAL A 43 -2.80 4.36 8.07
C VAL A 43 -2.56 5.33 9.21
N ASP A 44 -3.43 5.35 10.23
CA ASP A 44 -3.26 6.20 11.41
C ASP A 44 -2.15 5.65 12.34
N ALA A 45 -2.03 4.33 12.43
CA ALA A 45 -1.12 3.66 13.35
C ALA A 45 0.28 3.41 12.77
N ILE A 46 0.40 3.16 11.47
CA ILE A 46 1.65 2.72 10.84
C ILE A 46 2.18 3.83 9.93
N PRO A 47 3.35 4.43 10.24
CA PRO A 47 3.95 5.41 9.36
C PRO A 47 4.47 4.77 8.07
N PHE A 48 4.40 5.50 6.97
CA PHE A 48 5.16 5.20 5.78
C PHE A 48 6.63 5.58 6.04
N ASP A 49 7.51 4.59 6.10
CA ASP A 49 8.94 4.69 6.45
C ASP A 49 9.73 3.70 5.57
N PRO A 50 10.24 4.14 4.41
CA PRO A 50 11.26 3.41 3.64
C PRO A 50 12.67 3.58 4.22
N LEU A 51 12.85 3.84 5.53
CA LEU A 51 14.18 4.19 6.09
C LEU A 51 15.19 3.04 6.02
N ASP A 52 14.73 1.80 5.96
CA ASP A 52 15.63 0.64 5.79
C ASP A 52 16.43 0.75 4.49
N VAL A 53 15.85 1.32 3.41
CA VAL A 53 16.56 1.63 2.16
C VAL A 53 17.70 2.62 2.41
N GLN A 54 17.43 3.70 3.17
CA GLN A 54 18.43 4.70 3.52
C GLN A 54 19.55 4.15 4.40
N LEU A 55 19.23 3.15 5.23
CA LEU A 55 20.17 2.48 6.12
C LEU A 55 20.93 1.34 5.43
N GLY A 56 20.64 1.07 4.14
CA GLY A 56 21.22 -0.05 3.39
C GLY A 56 20.79 -1.43 3.92
N ALA A 57 19.70 -1.50 4.69
CA ALA A 57 19.13 -2.75 5.15
C ALA A 57 18.27 -3.36 4.02
N PRO A 58 18.42 -4.66 3.70
CA PRO A 58 17.62 -5.30 2.68
C PRO A 58 16.12 -5.23 3.01
N VAL A 59 15.32 -4.82 2.02
CA VAL A 59 13.86 -4.82 2.11
C VAL A 59 13.32 -5.95 1.25
N THR A 60 12.37 -6.72 1.79
CA THR A 60 11.76 -7.86 1.09
C THR A 60 10.26 -7.66 0.98
N ARG A 61 9.62 -8.40 0.06
CA ARG A 61 8.16 -8.44 -0.08
C ARG A 61 7.49 -9.57 0.71
N ALA A 62 8.26 -10.29 1.53
CA ALA A 62 7.75 -11.40 2.32
C ALA A 62 6.80 -10.88 3.41
N PRO A 63 5.52 -11.30 3.43
CA PRO A 63 4.54 -10.82 4.41
C PRO A 63 4.98 -11.04 5.87
N GLU A 64 5.68 -12.14 6.16
CA GLU A 64 6.19 -12.46 7.50
C GLU A 64 7.30 -11.49 7.94
N ALA A 65 8.16 -11.06 7.01
CA ALA A 65 9.20 -10.08 7.29
C ALA A 65 8.59 -8.69 7.55
N ALA A 66 7.57 -8.32 6.76
CA ALA A 66 6.79 -7.11 6.97
C ALA A 66 6.05 -7.14 8.32
N PHE A 67 5.45 -8.29 8.68
CA PHE A 67 4.80 -8.47 9.97
C PHE A 67 5.79 -8.27 11.13
N ASP A 68 6.95 -8.92 11.09
CA ASP A 68 7.94 -8.76 12.15
C ASP A 68 8.39 -7.30 12.29
N LYS A 69 8.68 -6.63 11.17
CA LYS A 69 9.09 -5.23 11.17
C LYS A 69 8.00 -4.30 11.71
N ILE A 70 6.81 -4.37 11.13
CA ILE A 70 5.74 -3.40 11.36
C ILE A 70 5.01 -3.70 12.69
N VAL A 71 4.71 -4.97 12.96
CA VAL A 71 3.94 -5.41 14.13
C VAL A 71 4.84 -5.63 15.34
N ASN A 72 5.82 -6.53 15.26
CA ASN A 72 6.63 -6.89 16.43
C ASN A 72 7.62 -5.78 16.81
N ARG A 73 8.32 -5.20 15.83
CA ARG A 73 9.33 -4.16 16.03
C ARG A 73 8.76 -2.73 16.00
N LYS A 74 7.46 -2.58 15.74
CA LYS A 74 6.74 -1.29 15.73
C LYS A 74 7.37 -0.23 14.82
N ARG A 75 7.93 -0.65 13.68
CA ARG A 75 8.44 0.25 12.63
C ARG A 75 7.33 0.60 11.64
N GLY A 76 7.64 1.52 10.72
CA GLY A 76 6.83 1.73 9.53
C GLY A 76 7.21 0.76 8.41
N GLY A 77 6.75 1.07 7.21
CA GLY A 77 7.16 0.37 5.99
C GLY A 77 6.87 1.22 4.75
N TRP A 78 7.13 0.68 3.57
CA TRP A 78 6.70 1.30 2.30
C TRP A 78 5.61 0.48 1.61
N CYS A 79 5.19 0.87 0.40
CA CYS A 79 4.04 0.29 -0.29
C CYS A 79 4.06 -1.24 -0.36
N TYR A 80 5.21 -1.85 -0.67
CA TYR A 80 5.31 -3.31 -0.78
C TYR A 80 5.10 -4.03 0.56
N GLU A 81 5.59 -3.45 1.67
CA GLU A 81 5.48 -4.04 3.00
C GLU A 81 4.10 -3.78 3.61
N MET A 82 3.62 -2.54 3.51
CA MET A 82 2.34 -2.13 4.10
C MET A 82 1.16 -2.77 3.38
N ASN A 83 1.08 -2.65 2.05
CA ASN A 83 -0.01 -3.26 1.28
C ASN A 83 0.12 -4.79 1.24
N GLY A 84 1.34 -5.34 1.29
CA GLY A 84 1.56 -6.79 1.41
C GLY A 84 1.04 -7.36 2.74
N LEU A 85 1.38 -6.70 3.86
CA LEU A 85 0.90 -7.04 5.20
C LEU A 85 -0.62 -6.86 5.32
N PHE A 86 -1.17 -5.78 4.76
CA PHE A 86 -2.61 -5.52 4.75
C PHE A 86 -3.36 -6.58 3.95
N ALA A 87 -2.86 -6.95 2.77
CA ALA A 87 -3.43 -8.02 1.96
C ALA A 87 -3.48 -9.34 2.74
N TRP A 88 -2.39 -9.71 3.42
CA TRP A 88 -2.36 -10.94 4.23
C TRP A 88 -3.40 -10.91 5.36
N ALA A 89 -3.53 -9.79 6.08
CA ALA A 89 -4.56 -9.64 7.11
C ALA A 89 -5.98 -9.79 6.54
N LEU A 90 -6.25 -9.14 5.40
CA LEU A 90 -7.55 -9.22 4.73
C LEU A 90 -7.86 -10.64 4.23
N GLU A 91 -6.89 -11.33 3.64
CA GLU A 91 -7.01 -12.72 3.19
C GLU A 91 -7.35 -13.66 4.36
N GLU A 92 -6.70 -13.50 5.53
CA GLU A 92 -7.00 -14.28 6.74
C GLU A 92 -8.40 -14.02 7.32
N ILE A 93 -8.93 -12.81 7.13
CA ILE A 93 -10.31 -12.46 7.51
C ILE A 93 -11.32 -13.02 6.51
N GLY A 94 -10.88 -13.39 5.30
CA GLY A 94 -11.71 -13.98 4.25
C GLY A 94 -12.16 -13.01 3.17
N PHE A 95 -11.50 -11.86 3.01
CA PHE A 95 -11.71 -10.98 1.86
C PHE A 95 -11.12 -11.58 0.57
N ASP A 96 -11.75 -11.29 -0.57
CA ASP A 96 -11.16 -11.53 -1.90
C ASP A 96 -10.26 -10.35 -2.29
N VAL A 97 -8.94 -10.59 -2.28
CA VAL A 97 -7.91 -9.55 -2.44
C VAL A 97 -7.06 -9.85 -3.68
N ARG A 98 -6.83 -8.83 -4.50
CA ARG A 98 -5.86 -8.84 -5.61
C ARG A 98 -4.78 -7.81 -5.37
N ARG A 99 -3.52 -8.21 -5.52
CA ARG A 99 -2.35 -7.34 -5.49
C ARG A 99 -2.09 -6.81 -6.91
N LEU A 100 -2.03 -5.49 -7.08
CA LEU A 100 -1.83 -4.83 -8.38
C LEU A 100 -0.43 -4.24 -8.52
N ALA A 101 0.08 -4.26 -9.74
CA ALA A 101 1.26 -3.50 -10.14
C ALA A 101 0.84 -2.14 -10.72
N GLY A 102 0.85 -1.10 -9.89
CA GLY A 102 0.58 0.28 -10.32
C GLY A 102 1.86 1.05 -10.63
N GLY A 103 1.70 2.26 -11.18
CA GLY A 103 2.80 3.15 -11.55
C GLY A 103 2.59 4.56 -11.05
N VAL A 104 3.33 4.97 -10.01
CA VAL A 104 3.46 6.37 -9.61
C VAL A 104 4.17 7.13 -10.72
N GLY A 105 3.58 8.24 -11.16
CA GLY A 105 4.17 9.06 -12.21
C GLY A 105 4.10 8.46 -13.62
N ARG A 106 3.26 7.43 -13.85
CA ARG A 106 3.03 6.84 -15.18
C ARG A 106 2.63 7.88 -16.23
N GLU A 107 1.97 8.96 -15.84
CA GLU A 107 1.69 10.12 -16.70
C GLU A 107 2.93 10.70 -17.38
N PHE A 108 4.07 10.68 -16.69
CA PHE A 108 5.31 11.30 -17.14
C PHE A 108 6.33 10.27 -17.63
N MET A 109 6.35 9.09 -17.00
CA MET A 109 7.33 8.02 -17.29
C MET A 109 6.80 6.95 -18.26
N GLY A 110 5.50 6.97 -18.56
CA GLY A 110 4.86 5.89 -19.31
C GLY A 110 4.88 4.56 -18.56
N ASP A 111 4.76 3.47 -19.32
CA ASP A 111 4.66 2.10 -18.79
C ASP A 111 5.91 1.63 -18.02
N GLU A 112 7.03 2.35 -18.14
CA GLU A 112 8.22 2.10 -17.32
C GLU A 112 7.98 2.35 -15.82
N ALA A 113 6.94 3.09 -15.44
CA ALA A 113 6.56 3.24 -14.04
C ALA A 113 5.84 2.00 -13.48
N ILE A 114 5.29 1.12 -14.32
CA ILE A 114 4.46 0.00 -13.86
C ILE A 114 5.26 -0.93 -12.93
N GLY A 115 4.61 -1.25 -11.81
CA GLY A 115 5.14 -2.08 -10.75
C GLY A 115 5.97 -1.32 -9.72
N ASN A 116 6.20 -0.01 -9.87
CA ASN A 116 6.92 0.76 -8.86
C ASN A 116 6.09 1.01 -7.58
N HIS A 117 4.80 0.67 -7.60
CA HIS A 117 3.88 0.78 -6.47
C HIS A 117 2.97 -0.44 -6.38
N LEU A 118 2.91 -1.06 -5.20
CA LEU A 118 1.94 -2.11 -4.87
C LEU A 118 0.70 -1.45 -4.26
N MET A 119 -0.49 -1.81 -4.75
CA MET A 119 -1.79 -1.50 -4.14
C MET A 119 -2.72 -2.70 -4.29
N LEU A 120 -3.94 -2.60 -3.75
CA LEU A 120 -4.88 -3.71 -3.70
C LEU A 120 -6.22 -3.35 -4.35
N ILE A 121 -6.86 -4.36 -4.93
CA ILE A 121 -8.30 -4.37 -5.18
C ILE A 121 -8.93 -5.41 -4.27
N VAL A 122 -9.99 -5.01 -3.57
CA VAL A 122 -10.82 -5.93 -2.77
C VAL A 122 -12.18 -6.04 -3.42
N ASN A 123 -12.61 -7.27 -3.72
CA ASN A 123 -13.93 -7.52 -4.30
C ASN A 123 -14.93 -7.80 -3.18
N LEU A 124 -15.97 -6.97 -3.09
CA LEU A 124 -17.12 -7.16 -2.22
C LEU A 124 -18.39 -7.15 -3.09
N ASP A 125 -19.21 -6.10 -3.00
CA ASP A 125 -20.32 -5.80 -3.91
C ASP A 125 -19.85 -4.99 -5.14
N GLY A 126 -18.65 -5.32 -5.62
CA GLY A 126 -17.89 -4.60 -6.63
C GLY A 126 -16.44 -4.37 -6.22
N PRO A 127 -15.59 -3.84 -7.12
CA PRO A 127 -14.19 -3.57 -6.85
C PRO A 127 -13.99 -2.32 -5.99
N TRP A 128 -13.18 -2.46 -4.95
CA TRP A 128 -12.72 -1.37 -4.08
C TRP A 128 -11.21 -1.21 -4.20
N LEU A 129 -10.75 0.00 -4.53
CA LEU A 129 -9.35 0.38 -4.45
C LEU A 129 -8.97 0.56 -2.99
N VAL A 130 -7.92 -0.16 -2.58
CA VAL A 130 -7.36 -0.15 -1.24
C VAL A 130 -5.87 0.10 -1.36
N ASP A 131 -5.40 1.13 -0.67
CA ASP A 131 -3.98 1.47 -0.62
C ASP A 131 -3.65 2.11 0.72
N VAL A 132 -3.02 1.33 1.59
CA VAL A 132 -2.53 1.79 2.89
C VAL A 132 -1.04 2.13 2.87
N GLY A 133 -0.40 2.08 1.69
CA GLY A 133 1.04 2.09 1.52
C GLY A 133 1.59 3.23 0.65
N PHE A 134 0.76 4.17 0.20
CA PHE A 134 1.20 5.33 -0.59
C PHE A 134 1.87 6.44 0.24
N GLY A 135 1.63 6.46 1.56
CA GLY A 135 1.99 7.56 2.45
C GLY A 135 0.84 8.55 2.59
N ASP A 136 0.76 9.52 1.69
CA ASP A 136 -0.26 10.58 1.65
C ASP A 136 -1.50 10.22 0.80
N GLY A 137 -1.72 8.92 0.60
CA GLY A 137 -2.80 8.40 -0.22
C GLY A 137 -4.11 8.21 0.53
N LEU A 138 -4.84 7.17 0.13
CA LEU A 138 -6.14 6.84 0.69
C LEU A 138 -6.07 6.58 2.20
N THR A 139 -6.97 7.20 2.96
CA THR A 139 -7.19 6.89 4.38
C THR A 139 -8.30 5.87 4.56
N THR A 140 -9.15 5.69 3.54
CA THR A 140 -10.17 4.64 3.49
C THR A 140 -10.31 4.11 2.06
N PRO A 141 -10.79 2.86 1.89
CA PRO A 141 -11.08 2.27 0.59
C PRO A 141 -12.11 3.10 -0.18
N VAL A 142 -11.92 3.18 -1.49
CA VAL A 142 -12.89 3.82 -2.40
C VAL A 142 -13.39 2.80 -3.41
N ARG A 143 -14.69 2.85 -3.72
CA ARG A 143 -15.23 2.07 -4.83
C ARG A 143 -14.57 2.52 -6.12
N LEU A 144 -14.24 1.58 -7.00
CA LEU A 144 -13.72 1.91 -8.32
C LEU A 144 -14.85 2.52 -9.17
N LYS A 145 -14.97 3.84 -9.09
CA LYS A 145 -15.97 4.64 -9.79
C LYS A 145 -15.36 6.00 -10.09
N GLU A 146 -15.50 6.45 -11.33
CA GLU A 146 -15.01 7.76 -11.76
C GLU A 146 -15.67 8.89 -10.97
N GLY A 147 -14.86 9.87 -10.59
CA GLY A 147 -15.30 11.07 -9.90
C GLY A 147 -14.35 11.52 -8.81
N GLU A 148 -14.67 12.70 -8.27
CA GLU A 148 -13.97 13.26 -7.12
C GLU A 148 -14.58 12.82 -5.81
N PHE A 149 -13.75 12.74 -4.77
CA PHE A 149 -14.17 12.37 -3.42
C PHE A 149 -13.27 13.02 -2.39
N ASP A 150 -13.79 13.10 -1.17
CA ASP A 150 -13.03 13.57 -0.01
C ASP A 150 -12.32 12.37 0.64
N ASN A 151 -11.03 12.55 0.89
CA ASN A 151 -10.17 11.61 1.59
C ASN A 151 -9.65 12.31 2.84
N SER A 152 -10.41 12.22 3.94
CA SER A 152 -10.23 13.10 5.11
C SER A 152 -10.27 14.58 4.68
N ALA A 153 -9.23 15.38 4.98
CA ALA A 153 -9.14 16.77 4.56
C ALA A 153 -8.62 16.98 3.12
N MET A 154 -8.31 15.91 2.38
CA MET A 154 -7.76 15.95 1.02
C MET A 154 -8.85 15.74 -0.04
N ARG A 155 -8.74 16.43 -1.18
CA ARG A 155 -9.64 16.28 -2.33
C ARG A 155 -8.96 15.48 -3.43
N CYS A 156 -9.42 14.25 -3.63
CA CYS A 156 -8.83 13.29 -4.57
C CYS A 156 -9.81 12.94 -5.68
N ALA A 157 -9.34 12.19 -6.69
CA ALA A 157 -10.22 11.70 -7.76
C ALA A 157 -9.78 10.34 -8.30
N LEU A 158 -10.76 9.58 -8.78
CA LEU A 158 -10.55 8.46 -9.70
C LEU A 158 -10.95 8.89 -11.10
N ILE A 159 -10.09 8.65 -12.07
CA ILE A 159 -10.28 9.03 -13.48
C ILE A 159 -10.15 7.75 -14.32
N ASP A 160 -11.11 7.50 -15.20
CA ASP A 160 -11.02 6.43 -16.19
C ASP A 160 -10.15 6.91 -17.36
N LEU A 161 -9.04 6.23 -17.61
CA LEU A 161 -8.11 6.57 -18.70
C LEU A 161 -8.42 5.79 -19.99
N GLY A 162 -9.40 4.90 -19.97
CA GLY A 162 -9.66 3.95 -21.05
C GLY A 162 -8.79 2.69 -20.95
N ASP A 163 -9.16 1.66 -21.73
CA ASP A 163 -8.44 0.38 -21.82
C ASP A 163 -8.17 -0.31 -20.47
N GLY A 164 -9.08 -0.10 -19.50
CA GLY A 164 -9.00 -0.65 -18.15
C GLY A 164 -8.03 0.07 -17.22
N TRP A 165 -7.37 1.14 -17.67
CA TRP A 165 -6.49 1.95 -16.84
C TRP A 165 -7.28 3.01 -16.07
N TRP A 166 -6.91 3.17 -14.81
CA TRP A 166 -7.45 4.15 -13.88
C TRP A 166 -6.32 5.00 -13.32
N ARG A 167 -6.62 6.26 -13.03
CA ARG A 167 -5.74 7.15 -12.26
C ARG A 167 -6.35 7.47 -10.91
N TYR A 168 -5.62 7.20 -9.85
CA TYR A 168 -5.79 7.93 -8.60
C TYR A 168 -5.04 9.26 -8.72
N ARG A 169 -5.77 10.37 -8.67
CA ARG A 169 -5.22 11.72 -8.58
C ARG A 169 -5.28 12.16 -7.12
N ASN A 170 -4.11 12.49 -6.57
CA ASN A 170 -3.99 12.98 -5.22
C ASN A 170 -4.40 14.46 -5.11
N ASP A 171 -4.59 14.93 -3.89
CA ASP A 171 -4.73 16.36 -3.61
C ASP A 171 -3.45 17.12 -4.00
N PRO A 172 -3.53 18.39 -4.47
CA PRO A 172 -2.34 19.18 -4.83
C PRO A 172 -1.34 19.41 -3.69
N ARG A 173 -1.77 19.24 -2.43
CA ARG A 173 -0.88 19.26 -1.24
C ARG A 173 -0.14 17.93 -1.05
N GLY A 174 -0.62 16.87 -1.69
CA GLY A 174 0.02 15.57 -1.76
C GLY A 174 1.38 15.68 -2.43
N ALA A 175 2.30 14.89 -1.93
CA ALA A 175 3.70 14.92 -2.24
C ALA A 175 4.07 13.92 -3.36
N ALA A 176 3.18 12.99 -3.72
CA ALA A 176 3.14 12.33 -5.03
C ALA A 176 1.78 12.64 -5.72
N PRO A 177 1.78 13.11 -6.98
CA PRO A 177 0.58 13.69 -7.59
C PRO A 177 -0.47 12.64 -8.02
N SER A 178 -0.01 11.46 -8.44
CA SER A 178 -0.89 10.40 -8.96
C SER A 178 -0.18 9.07 -9.08
N TYR A 179 -0.98 8.01 -9.15
CA TYR A 179 -0.57 6.73 -9.69
C TYR A 179 -1.65 6.18 -10.61
N ASP A 180 -1.20 5.44 -11.63
CA ASP A 180 -2.08 4.76 -12.55
C ASP A 180 -2.05 3.26 -12.27
N PHE A 181 -3.18 2.59 -12.44
CA PHE A 181 -3.31 1.16 -12.22
C PHE A 181 -4.35 0.57 -13.15
N ASN A 182 -4.25 -0.73 -13.38
CA ASN A 182 -5.25 -1.51 -14.09
C ASN A 182 -5.63 -2.71 -13.20
N PRO A 183 -6.92 -2.91 -12.86
CA PRO A 183 -7.35 -4.01 -11.99
C PRO A 183 -6.96 -5.41 -12.44
N GLU A 184 -6.61 -5.60 -13.71
CA GLU A 184 -6.20 -6.88 -14.29
C GLU A 184 -4.68 -7.07 -14.35
N VAL A 185 -3.88 -6.03 -14.03
CA VAL A 185 -2.42 -6.11 -14.03
C VAL A 185 -1.91 -6.56 -12.66
N THR A 186 -1.97 -7.88 -12.45
CA THR A 186 -1.41 -8.58 -11.28
C THR A 186 -0.09 -9.25 -11.66
N ASP A 187 1.05 -8.60 -11.39
CA ASP A 187 2.37 -9.13 -11.75
C ASP A 187 3.32 -9.12 -10.55
N GLU A 188 3.32 -10.25 -9.82
CA GLU A 188 4.16 -10.45 -8.64
C GLU A 188 5.66 -10.43 -8.96
N ALA A 189 6.07 -10.90 -10.13
CA ALA A 189 7.48 -10.94 -10.53
C ALA A 189 8.00 -9.54 -10.88
N LEU A 190 7.18 -8.74 -11.55
CA LEU A 190 7.49 -7.34 -11.82
C LEU A 190 7.58 -6.54 -10.52
N LEU A 191 6.63 -6.70 -9.61
CA LEU A 191 6.66 -6.04 -8.29
C LEU A 191 7.92 -6.42 -7.50
N GLU A 192 8.39 -7.67 -7.58
CA GLU A 192 9.65 -8.10 -6.94
C GLU A 192 10.85 -7.41 -7.57
N THR A 193 10.90 -7.40 -8.90
CA THR A 193 11.96 -6.74 -9.67
C THR A 193 12.04 -5.25 -9.36
N ARG A 194 10.88 -4.57 -9.28
CA ARG A 194 10.78 -3.14 -8.97
C ARG A 194 11.09 -2.82 -7.53
N CYS A 195 10.70 -3.67 -6.58
CA CYS A 195 11.11 -3.55 -5.18
C CYS A 195 12.64 -3.59 -5.05
N GLN A 196 13.30 -4.54 -5.73
CA GLN A 196 14.77 -4.62 -5.74
C GLN A 196 15.42 -3.41 -6.41
N GLN A 197 14.86 -2.95 -7.54
CA GLN A 197 15.37 -1.76 -8.22
C GLN A 197 15.24 -0.51 -7.32
N LEU A 198 14.06 -0.25 -6.75
CA LEU A 198 13.79 0.95 -5.97
C LEU A 198 14.62 1.04 -4.68
N GLN A 199 15.05 -0.08 -4.09
CA GLN A 199 15.90 -0.05 -2.89
C GLN A 199 17.41 0.08 -3.20
N THR A 200 17.84 -0.07 -4.46
CA THR A 200 19.28 -0.07 -4.81
C THR A 200 19.68 0.92 -5.88
N ASP A 201 18.76 1.35 -6.74
CA ASP A 201 19.05 2.27 -7.84
C ASP A 201 19.42 3.66 -7.28
N PRO A 202 20.62 4.21 -7.60
CA PRO A 202 21.02 5.55 -7.15
C PRO A 202 20.07 6.67 -7.61
N GLN A 203 19.24 6.42 -8.63
CA GLN A 203 18.21 7.36 -9.11
C GLN A 203 16.88 7.20 -8.38
N SER A 204 16.71 6.17 -7.55
CA SER A 204 15.49 5.99 -6.78
C SER A 204 15.29 7.14 -5.78
N PRO A 205 14.11 7.76 -5.71
CA PRO A 205 13.84 8.79 -4.72
C PRO A 205 13.97 8.27 -3.28
N PHE A 206 13.76 6.97 -3.06
CA PHE A 206 13.90 6.31 -1.75
C PHE A 206 15.36 6.03 -1.37
N VAL A 207 16.28 6.03 -2.33
CA VAL A 207 17.73 5.98 -2.10
C VAL A 207 18.30 7.39 -1.94
N GLN A 208 17.78 8.36 -2.68
CA GLN A 208 18.24 9.75 -2.62
C GLN A 208 17.78 10.52 -1.39
N ASN A 209 16.59 10.20 -0.86
CA ASN A 209 15.97 10.98 0.21
C ASN A 209 15.36 10.09 1.30
N ALA A 210 15.62 10.44 2.55
CA ALA A 210 14.84 9.94 3.67
C ALA A 210 13.41 10.50 3.58
N VAL A 211 12.42 9.61 3.61
CA VAL A 211 11.00 9.97 3.60
C VAL A 211 10.33 9.28 4.79
N VAL A 212 9.57 10.03 5.57
CA VAL A 212 8.68 9.51 6.61
C VAL A 212 7.36 10.26 6.50
N GLN A 213 6.25 9.53 6.41
CA GLN A 213 4.92 10.11 6.30
C GLN A 213 3.96 9.43 7.26
N ARG A 214 2.98 10.18 7.77
CA ARG A 214 1.98 9.64 8.70
C ARG A 214 0.70 10.45 8.69
N TRP A 215 -0.43 9.75 8.65
CA TRP A 215 -1.72 10.31 8.99
C TRP A 215 -1.90 10.39 10.51
N ASN A 216 -2.40 11.53 10.99
CA ASN A 216 -2.76 11.76 12.38
C ASN A 216 -4.15 12.40 12.43
N GLY A 217 -5.19 11.56 12.42
CA GLY A 217 -6.55 12.08 12.23
C GLY A 217 -6.71 12.62 10.81
N ASP A 218 -7.10 13.88 10.66
CA ASP A 218 -7.27 14.51 9.35
C ASP A 218 -6.05 15.33 8.90
N GLU A 219 -4.98 15.31 9.69
CA GLU A 219 -3.69 15.95 9.37
C GLU A 219 -2.72 14.92 8.78
N HIS A 220 -1.95 15.33 7.77
CA HIS A 220 -0.91 14.50 7.18
C HIS A 220 0.47 15.10 7.45
N LEU A 221 1.29 14.38 8.19
CA LEU A 221 2.65 14.80 8.55
C LEU A 221 3.66 14.18 7.58
N SER A 222 4.57 14.99 7.05
CA SER A 222 5.61 14.53 6.12
C SER A 222 6.97 15.08 6.50
N LEU A 223 7.98 14.21 6.57
CA LEU A 223 9.39 14.55 6.61
C LEU A 223 10.04 14.03 5.33
N ARG A 224 10.56 14.93 4.49
CA ARG A 224 11.33 14.59 3.29
C ARG A 224 12.70 15.26 3.36
N GLY A 225 13.75 14.45 3.45
CA GLY A 225 15.11 14.90 3.74
C GLY A 225 15.16 15.64 5.08
N ARG A 226 15.19 16.98 5.02
CA ARG A 226 15.22 17.87 6.20
C ARG A 226 14.02 18.81 6.28
N VAL A 227 13.00 18.59 5.46
CA VAL A 227 11.81 19.44 5.37
C VAL A 227 10.63 18.73 6.02
N PHE A 228 10.06 19.35 7.05
CA PHE A 228 8.84 18.89 7.71
C PHE A 228 7.63 19.70 7.26
N GLN A 229 6.54 19.02 6.91
CA GLN A 229 5.27 19.60 6.45
C GLN A 229 4.09 18.97 7.20
N ARG A 230 3.01 19.74 7.34
CA ARG A 230 1.74 19.39 7.96
C ARG A 230 0.58 20.04 7.21
#